data_AF-A0A971ZZS2-F1
#
_entry.id   AF-A0A971ZZS2-F1
#
_cell.length_a   1.000
_cell.length_b   1.000
_cell.length_c   1.000
_cell.angle_alpha   90.00
_cell.angle_beta   90.00
_cell.angle_gamma   90.00
#
_symmetry.space_group_name_H-M   'P 1'
#
loop_
_entity.id
_entity.type
_entity.pdbx_description
1 polymer ?
#
loop_
_entity_poly.entity_id
_entity_poly.type
_entity_poly.pdbx_seq_one_letter_code
_entity_poly.pdbx_strand_id
1 'polypeptide(L)'
;MPFHRLSNINCFLTDINGNILDPYKPGSISYTILNSCNNNFQKQVHTPSGKIPDKSKIKILIKGYISIFMEDKCISEPIQFTAYESIHLCIPEEAYLSFRVCRFECCADITCVENNSLNIEVILSLGTVVRSMTQTELIVPVAELPDHNICSFDNDTVCLNVTRVFDKYYFTKEIIVSNNIGSIRAEIYQYNALAEENKKIYTNADEITIYGNQGILDPENVSFYTLYINGVIQPKANYFIKKGLLELKTDDTPLENSPIIISFVTFKDRNGSVLPAEVYLYNTISDGLKREFTNDDELKAYGDKGIPDPNRASFVNLYINGVLQPKVNYLVKEGLLKLQTSDLPQKGVLITLEYITIKDINGRTLKADTYTYNTLAHENNIYTDNDEIKMYGNKGILDPQNVSYYYLFINAVLQPPCNYSVEKGLLRLNTEDKPLKDMPITLQFITVSPFC
;
A
#
# COMPACT_ATOMS: atom_id res chain seq x y z
N MET A 1 -25.35 5.32 3.11
CA MET A 1 -23.99 5.84 3.37
C MET A 1 -23.69 6.87 2.29
N PRO A 2 -23.44 8.15 2.62
CA PRO A 2 -23.03 9.09 1.60
C PRO A 2 -21.58 8.77 1.24
N PHE A 3 -21.38 8.35 -0.01
CA PHE A 3 -20.05 8.24 -0.62
C PHE A 3 -19.34 9.59 -0.46
N HIS A 4 -18.32 9.65 0.39
CA HIS A 4 -17.37 10.74 0.32
C HIS A 4 -16.79 10.71 -1.09
N ARG A 5 -16.93 11.83 -1.82
CA ARG A 5 -16.25 12.05 -3.10
C ARG A 5 -14.74 11.94 -2.81
N LEU A 6 -14.17 10.78 -3.11
CA LEU A 6 -12.73 10.58 -3.14
C LEU A 6 -12.13 11.59 -4.12
N SER A 7 -10.98 12.16 -3.76
CA SER A 7 -10.19 13.08 -4.57
C SER A 7 -10.14 12.64 -6.04
N ASN A 8 -10.14 13.57 -6.99
CA ASN A 8 -10.03 13.25 -8.42
C ASN A 8 -8.73 12.47 -8.69
N ILE A 9 -8.83 11.16 -8.90
CA ILE A 9 -7.73 10.30 -9.30
C ILE A 9 -7.76 10.22 -10.81
N ASN A 10 -6.64 10.58 -11.42
CA ASN A 10 -6.46 10.54 -12.86
C ASN A 10 -5.34 9.55 -13.17
N CYS A 11 -5.40 8.93 -14.34
CA CYS A 11 -4.25 8.20 -14.87
C CYS A 11 -3.87 8.75 -16.24
N PHE A 12 -2.56 8.79 -16.48
CA PHE A 12 -2.00 9.33 -17.71
C PHE A 12 -1.02 8.33 -18.30
N LEU A 13 -0.91 8.35 -19.63
CA LEU A 13 0.18 7.68 -20.34
C LEU A 13 1.51 8.34 -19.94
N THR A 14 2.50 7.53 -19.60
CA THR A 14 3.83 8.00 -19.20
C THR A 14 4.94 7.27 -19.94
N ASP A 15 6.16 7.83 -19.87
CA ASP A 15 7.38 7.09 -20.20
C ASP A 15 7.81 6.19 -19.03
N ILE A 16 8.91 5.45 -19.22
CA ILE A 16 9.49 4.57 -18.19
C ILE A 16 9.95 5.34 -16.93
N ASN A 17 10.13 6.66 -17.01
CA ASN A 17 10.55 7.52 -15.91
C ASN A 17 9.37 8.25 -15.25
N GLY A 18 8.13 8.02 -15.70
CA GLY A 18 6.92 8.65 -15.15
C GLY A 18 6.58 10.03 -15.72
N ASN A 19 7.24 10.48 -16.79
CA ASN A 19 6.89 11.73 -17.45
C ASN A 19 5.63 11.55 -18.30
N ILE A 20 4.68 12.48 -18.19
CA ILE A 20 3.41 12.42 -18.93
C ILE A 20 3.67 12.55 -20.44
N LEU A 21 3.10 11.62 -21.21
CA LEU A 21 3.15 11.58 -22.67
C LEU A 21 1.77 11.91 -23.27
N ASP A 22 1.79 12.54 -24.43
CA ASP A 22 0.59 12.69 -25.26
C ASP A 22 0.33 11.36 -26.00
N PRO A 23 -0.79 10.66 -25.74
CA PRO A 23 -1.09 9.36 -26.34
C PRO A 23 -1.27 9.42 -27.86
N TYR A 24 -1.52 10.60 -28.43
CA TYR A 24 -1.73 10.79 -29.87
C TYR A 24 -0.43 11.10 -30.63
N LYS A 25 0.70 11.31 -29.93
CA LYS A 25 2.00 11.50 -30.58
C LYS A 25 2.62 10.16 -31.02
N PRO A 26 3.30 10.13 -32.17
CA PRO A 26 4.05 8.95 -32.60
C PRO A 26 5.09 8.55 -31.54
N GLY A 27 5.19 7.24 -31.25
CA GLY A 27 6.17 6.70 -30.31
C GLY A 27 5.71 6.65 -28.84
N SER A 28 4.59 7.27 -28.47
CA SER A 28 4.08 7.23 -27.08
C SER A 28 3.60 5.83 -26.66
N ILE A 29 3.11 5.03 -27.61
CA ILE A 29 2.75 3.62 -27.41
C ILE A 29 3.54 2.79 -28.44
N SER A 30 4.18 1.73 -27.96
CA SER A 30 4.98 0.83 -28.78
C SER A 30 4.11 -0.26 -29.39
N TYR A 31 4.23 -0.42 -30.71
CA TYR A 31 3.62 -1.51 -31.47
C TYR A 31 4.72 -2.36 -32.10
N THR A 32 4.76 -3.65 -31.78
CA THR A 32 5.72 -4.60 -32.34
C THR A 32 5.00 -5.71 -33.05
N ILE A 33 5.37 -5.97 -34.30
CA ILE A 33 4.85 -7.10 -35.06
C ILE A 33 5.55 -8.37 -34.57
N LEU A 34 4.77 -9.35 -34.15
CA LEU A 34 5.26 -10.69 -33.84
C LEU A 34 5.08 -11.53 -35.11
N ASN A 35 6.19 -11.90 -35.75
CA ASN A 35 6.13 -12.72 -36.96
C ASN A 35 5.34 -14.00 -36.69
N SER A 36 4.23 -14.18 -37.39
CA SER A 36 3.59 -15.48 -37.53
C SER A 36 4.51 -16.36 -38.38
N CYS A 37 5.00 -17.46 -37.82
CA CYS A 37 5.61 -18.54 -38.58
C CYS A 37 4.58 -19.12 -39.56
N ASN A 38 4.45 -18.52 -40.75
CA ASN A 38 3.86 -19.13 -41.93
C ASN A 38 4.78 -18.81 -43.12
N ASN A 39 5.95 -19.42 -43.11
CA ASN A 39 6.65 -19.73 -44.35
C ASN A 39 5.77 -20.69 -45.15
N ASN A 40 4.98 -20.16 -46.08
CA ASN A 40 4.53 -20.88 -47.26
C ASN A 40 4.35 -19.90 -48.41
N PHE A 41 5.49 -19.44 -48.94
CA PHE A 41 5.57 -18.97 -50.32
C PHE A 41 5.41 -20.17 -51.25
N GLN A 42 4.35 -20.18 -52.06
CA GLN A 42 4.35 -20.35 -53.52
C GLN A 42 3.02 -20.95 -54.02
N LYS A 43 2.28 -20.17 -54.82
CA LYS A 43 2.38 -20.32 -56.27
C LYS A 43 1.90 -19.07 -56.98
N GLN A 44 2.81 -18.52 -57.78
CA GLN A 44 2.50 -17.54 -58.82
C GLN A 44 1.49 -18.13 -59.80
N VAL A 45 0.45 -17.36 -60.12
CA VAL A 45 -0.18 -17.39 -61.44
C VAL A 45 -0.28 -15.94 -61.89
N HIS A 46 0.50 -15.59 -62.90
CA HIS A 46 0.33 -14.37 -63.67
C HIS A 46 -1.06 -14.37 -64.32
N THR A 47 -1.90 -13.40 -63.96
CA THR A 47 -2.99 -12.94 -64.83
C THR A 47 -3.16 -11.43 -64.68
N PRO A 48 -3.38 -10.69 -65.79
CA PRO A 48 -3.74 -9.28 -65.76
C PRO A 48 -5.22 -9.18 -65.41
N SER A 49 -5.54 -9.24 -64.13
CA SER A 49 -6.91 -9.03 -63.65
C SER A 49 -6.83 -8.65 -62.18
N GLY A 50 -7.55 -7.59 -61.80
CA GLY A 50 -7.57 -6.99 -60.47
C GLY A 50 -7.96 -7.96 -59.35
N LYS A 51 -7.03 -8.81 -58.92
CA LYS A 51 -7.12 -9.59 -57.70
C LYS A 51 -6.63 -8.73 -56.53
N ILE A 52 -7.53 -8.53 -55.57
CA ILE A 52 -7.21 -7.96 -54.26
C ILE A 52 -6.18 -8.89 -53.61
N PRO A 53 -5.01 -8.39 -53.15
CA PRO A 53 -4.01 -9.25 -52.54
C PRO A 53 -4.57 -9.88 -51.24
N ASP A 54 -4.26 -11.16 -51.00
CA ASP A 54 -4.74 -11.88 -49.82
C ASP A 54 -4.31 -11.18 -48.52
N LYS A 55 -5.24 -11.07 -47.57
CA LYS A 55 -4.97 -10.45 -46.27
C LYS A 55 -4.10 -11.37 -45.42
N SER A 56 -2.97 -10.86 -44.93
CA SER A 56 -2.11 -11.59 -44.00
C SER A 56 -2.61 -11.42 -42.57
N LYS A 57 -2.61 -12.49 -41.79
CA LYS A 57 -2.87 -12.44 -40.34
C LYS A 57 -1.61 -12.02 -39.61
N ILE A 58 -1.71 -11.02 -38.74
CA ILE A 58 -0.58 -10.44 -38.04
C ILE A 58 -0.93 -10.31 -36.57
N LYS A 59 0.00 -10.72 -35.70
CA LYS A 59 -0.11 -10.52 -34.26
C LYS A 59 0.71 -9.30 -33.85
N ILE A 60 0.09 -8.37 -33.15
CA ILE A 60 0.70 -7.12 -32.70
C ILE A 60 0.83 -7.18 -31.18
N LEU A 61 2.01 -6.85 -30.69
CA LEU A 61 2.32 -6.60 -29.29
C LEU A 61 2.24 -5.09 -29.04
N ILE A 62 1.42 -4.69 -28.07
CA ILE A 62 1.19 -3.31 -27.67
C ILE A 62 1.81 -3.14 -26.28
N LYS A 63 2.67 -2.12 -26.11
CA LYS A 63 3.34 -1.81 -24.83
C LYS A 63 3.35 -0.31 -24.55
N GLY A 64 3.24 0.05 -23.29
CA GLY A 64 3.42 1.41 -22.80
C GLY A 64 3.46 1.44 -21.28
N TYR A 65 3.55 2.64 -20.71
CA TYR A 65 3.51 2.86 -19.27
C TYR A 65 2.39 3.83 -18.93
N ILE A 66 1.80 3.66 -17.76
CA ILE A 66 0.85 4.60 -17.18
C ILE A 66 1.28 4.94 -15.76
N SER A 67 0.97 6.14 -15.32
CA SER A 67 1.12 6.52 -13.91
C SER A 67 -0.19 7.11 -13.40
N ILE A 68 -0.42 6.92 -12.11
CA ILE A 68 -1.63 7.36 -11.42
C ILE A 68 -1.30 8.63 -10.65
N PHE A 69 -2.19 9.60 -10.72
CA PHE A 69 -2.05 10.92 -10.13
C PHE A 69 -3.25 11.21 -9.25
N MET A 70 -2.99 11.83 -8.10
CA MET A 70 -4.01 12.34 -7.20
C MET A 70 -3.68 13.81 -6.93
N GLU A 71 -4.63 14.70 -7.21
CA GLU A 71 -4.44 16.15 -7.01
C GLU A 71 -3.14 16.66 -7.66
N ASP A 72 -2.92 16.23 -8.91
CA ASP A 72 -1.77 16.55 -9.77
C ASP A 72 -0.39 16.01 -9.31
N LYS A 73 -0.33 15.25 -8.22
CA LYS A 73 0.89 14.54 -7.78
C LYS A 73 0.88 13.09 -8.20
N CYS A 74 1.99 12.62 -8.77
CA CYS A 74 2.17 11.21 -9.12
C CYS A 74 2.22 10.34 -7.86
N ILE A 75 1.31 9.37 -7.76
CA ILE A 75 1.16 8.46 -6.62
C ILE A 75 1.55 7.01 -6.94
N SER A 76 1.87 6.69 -8.19
CA SER A 76 2.38 5.36 -8.56
C SER A 76 3.71 5.45 -9.30
N GLU A 77 4.56 4.44 -9.12
CA GLU A 77 5.62 4.18 -10.09
C GLU A 77 5.00 3.90 -11.48
N PRO A 78 5.75 4.10 -12.59
CA PRO A 78 5.26 3.80 -13.93
C PRO A 78 4.86 2.33 -14.08
N ILE A 79 3.58 2.09 -14.32
CA ILE A 79 3.00 0.75 -14.42
C ILE A 79 3.03 0.35 -15.90
N GLN A 80 3.80 -0.68 -16.23
CA GLN A 80 3.86 -1.19 -17.59
C GLN A 80 2.58 -1.95 -17.94
N PHE A 81 1.95 -1.60 -19.06
CA PHE A 81 0.88 -2.40 -19.64
C PHE A 81 1.35 -3.13 -20.90
N THR A 82 0.80 -4.32 -21.12
CA THR A 82 1.07 -5.13 -22.32
C THR A 82 -0.22 -5.77 -22.82
N ALA A 83 -0.47 -5.68 -24.13
CA ALA A 83 -1.60 -6.35 -24.78
C ALA A 83 -1.21 -6.95 -26.12
N TYR A 84 -2.03 -7.91 -26.57
CA TYR A 84 -1.88 -8.55 -27.87
C TYR A 84 -3.16 -8.38 -28.68
N GLU A 85 -3.00 -8.13 -29.97
CA GLU A 85 -4.12 -8.05 -30.92
C GLU A 85 -3.77 -8.81 -32.21
N SER A 86 -4.78 -9.40 -32.86
CA SER A 86 -4.59 -10.12 -34.13
C SER A 86 -5.47 -9.52 -35.21
N ILE A 87 -4.84 -9.00 -36.27
CA ILE A 87 -5.54 -8.33 -37.35
C ILE A 87 -5.28 -9.01 -38.68
N HIS A 88 -6.17 -8.81 -39.65
CA HIS A 88 -5.98 -9.23 -41.03
C HIS A 88 -5.88 -8.00 -41.91
N LEU A 89 -4.71 -7.80 -42.52
CA LEU A 89 -4.41 -6.61 -43.31
C LEU A 89 -3.68 -7.01 -44.59
N CYS A 90 -3.99 -6.35 -45.70
CA CYS A 90 -3.22 -6.49 -46.93
C CYS A 90 -1.88 -5.75 -46.81
N ILE A 91 -0.76 -6.49 -46.89
CA ILE A 91 0.60 -5.93 -46.82
C ILE A 91 1.40 -6.44 -48.03
N PRO A 92 1.48 -5.66 -49.11
CA PRO A 92 2.44 -5.89 -50.18
C PRO A 92 3.88 -5.88 -49.68
N GLU A 93 4.82 -6.52 -50.40
CA GLU A 93 6.23 -6.64 -49.99
C GLU A 93 6.92 -5.30 -49.69
N GLU A 94 6.54 -4.24 -50.39
CA GLU A 94 7.10 -2.89 -50.25
C GLU A 94 6.36 -2.01 -49.22
N ALA A 95 5.32 -2.53 -48.56
CA ALA A 95 4.50 -1.77 -47.64
C ALA A 95 5.01 -1.86 -46.20
N TYR A 96 5.00 -0.72 -45.51
CA TYR A 96 5.24 -0.64 -44.07
C TYR A 96 3.95 -0.34 -43.32
N LEU A 97 3.93 -0.67 -42.02
CA LEU A 97 2.78 -0.39 -41.17
C LEU A 97 2.95 0.91 -40.41
N SER A 98 1.90 1.72 -40.41
CA SER A 98 1.77 2.90 -39.57
C SER A 98 0.63 2.72 -38.59
N PHE A 99 0.95 2.90 -37.31
CA PHE A 99 0.02 2.84 -36.20
C PHE A 99 -0.29 4.26 -35.75
N ARG A 100 -1.58 4.59 -35.61
CA ARG A 100 -2.03 5.86 -35.06
C ARG A 100 -3.12 5.64 -34.03
N VAL A 101 -2.88 6.10 -32.82
CA VAL A 101 -3.89 6.18 -31.77
C VAL A 101 -4.91 7.23 -32.16
N CYS A 102 -6.20 6.89 -32.08
CA CYS A 102 -7.30 7.83 -32.33
C CYS A 102 -8.28 7.92 -31.16
N ARG A 103 -8.21 6.99 -30.21
CA ARG A 103 -8.94 7.07 -28.93
C ARG A 103 -8.03 6.56 -27.82
N PHE A 104 -7.97 7.29 -26.73
CA PHE A 104 -7.26 6.90 -25.52
C PHE A 104 -8.07 7.39 -24.32
N GLU A 105 -8.54 6.47 -23.50
CA GLU A 105 -9.18 6.75 -22.22
C GLU A 105 -8.46 5.94 -21.16
N CYS A 106 -8.18 6.60 -20.04
CA CYS A 106 -7.56 5.98 -18.88
C CYS A 106 -8.42 6.31 -17.67
N CYS A 107 -9.01 5.28 -17.09
CA CYS A 107 -9.85 5.39 -15.90
C CYS A 107 -9.15 4.61 -14.78
N ALA A 108 -8.94 5.25 -13.64
CA ALA A 108 -8.44 4.59 -12.44
C ALA A 108 -9.58 4.51 -11.42
N ASP A 109 -9.90 3.30 -10.99
CA ASP A 109 -10.85 3.06 -9.91
C ASP A 109 -10.10 2.57 -8.67
N ILE A 110 -10.47 3.11 -7.51
CA ILE A 110 -9.86 2.74 -6.23
C ILE A 110 -10.83 1.85 -5.49
N THR A 111 -10.38 0.62 -5.24
CA THR A 111 -11.02 -0.24 -4.26
C THR A 111 -10.13 -0.34 -3.03
N CYS A 112 -10.56 0.27 -1.91
CA CYS A 112 -10.00 -0.12 -0.60
C CYS A 112 -10.59 -1.51 -0.32
N VAL A 113 -9.80 -2.56 -0.52
CA VAL A 113 -10.21 -3.95 -0.19
C VAL A 113 -10.21 -4.11 1.33
N GLU A 114 -10.94 -5.06 1.90
CA GLU A 114 -11.05 -5.36 3.35
C GLU A 114 -9.72 -5.60 4.11
N ASN A 115 -8.57 -5.53 3.42
CA ASN A 115 -7.22 -5.59 4.00
C ASN A 115 -6.48 -4.23 3.92
N ASN A 116 -7.17 -3.13 3.60
CA ASN A 116 -6.65 -1.78 3.31
C ASN A 116 -5.47 -1.73 2.33
N SER A 117 -5.24 -2.80 1.57
CA SER A 117 -4.50 -2.74 0.32
C SER A 117 -5.32 -1.89 -0.63
N LEU A 118 -4.73 -0.80 -1.10
CA LEU A 118 -5.36 0.04 -2.09
C LEU A 118 -5.12 -0.63 -3.44
N ASN A 119 -6.14 -1.34 -3.93
CA ASN A 119 -6.11 -1.92 -5.25
C ASN A 119 -6.64 -0.86 -6.23
N ILE A 120 -5.73 -0.28 -7.01
CA ILE A 120 -6.11 0.58 -8.12
C ILE A 120 -6.26 -0.30 -9.34
N GLU A 121 -7.50 -0.42 -9.81
CA GLU A 121 -7.77 -1.00 -11.11
C GLU A 121 -7.75 0.13 -12.13
N VAL A 122 -6.78 0.10 -13.03
CA VAL A 122 -6.72 1.01 -14.16
C VAL A 122 -7.29 0.32 -15.39
N ILE A 123 -8.35 0.89 -15.94
CA ILE A 123 -8.97 0.48 -17.18
C ILE A 123 -8.49 1.43 -18.27
N LEU A 124 -7.74 0.88 -19.23
CA LEU A 124 -7.23 1.59 -20.39
C LEU A 124 -8.04 1.19 -21.62
N SER A 125 -8.71 2.14 -22.26
CA SER A 125 -9.39 1.94 -23.54
C SER A 125 -8.59 2.58 -24.67
N LEU A 126 -8.02 1.74 -25.54
CA LEU A 126 -7.15 2.14 -26.64
C LEU A 126 -7.82 1.86 -27.99
N GLY A 127 -8.05 2.89 -28.80
CA GLY A 127 -8.46 2.78 -30.20
C GLY A 127 -7.29 3.12 -31.13
N THR A 128 -6.92 2.18 -32.01
CA THR A 128 -5.79 2.33 -32.94
C THR A 128 -6.23 2.06 -34.37
N VAL A 129 -5.79 2.94 -35.28
CA VAL A 129 -5.86 2.71 -36.73
C VAL A 129 -4.49 2.23 -37.21
N VAL A 130 -4.47 1.10 -37.90
CA VAL A 130 -3.30 0.55 -38.59
C VAL A 130 -3.48 0.77 -40.08
N ARG A 131 -2.47 1.31 -40.75
CA ARG A 131 -2.44 1.51 -42.20
C ARG A 131 -1.25 0.76 -42.79
N SER A 132 -1.52 0.00 -43.86
CA SER A 132 -0.50 -0.56 -44.74
C SER A 132 -0.23 0.46 -45.84
N MET A 133 1.00 0.98 -45.92
CA MET A 133 1.32 2.08 -46.82
C MET A 133 2.73 2.02 -47.39
N THR A 134 2.93 2.70 -48.53
CA THR A 134 4.26 2.94 -49.12
C THR A 134 4.33 4.34 -49.71
N GLN A 135 5.54 4.88 -49.89
CA GLN A 135 5.76 6.12 -50.65
C GLN A 135 5.86 5.77 -52.12
N THR A 136 5.14 6.49 -52.97
CA THR A 136 5.14 6.25 -54.41
C THR A 136 4.91 7.54 -55.17
N GLU A 137 5.37 7.57 -56.42
CA GLU A 137 5.18 8.70 -57.32
C GLU A 137 3.87 8.52 -58.09
N LEU A 138 3.00 9.51 -58.02
CA LEU A 138 1.75 9.57 -58.75
C LEU A 138 1.85 10.65 -59.83
N ILE A 139 1.77 10.24 -61.09
CA ILE A 139 1.74 11.14 -62.23
C ILE A 139 0.29 11.53 -62.49
N VAL A 140 -0.02 12.83 -62.39
CA VAL A 140 -1.35 13.38 -62.64
C VAL A 140 -1.31 14.42 -63.76
N PRO A 141 -2.35 14.51 -64.61
CA PRO A 141 -2.44 15.56 -65.62
C PRO A 141 -2.71 16.92 -64.96
N VAL A 142 -2.10 17.98 -65.48
CA VAL A 142 -2.36 19.35 -65.07
C VAL A 142 -3.60 19.85 -65.79
N ALA A 143 -4.60 20.30 -65.03
CA ALA A 143 -5.77 20.97 -65.58
C ALA A 143 -5.60 22.48 -65.40
N GLU A 144 -5.34 23.20 -66.49
CA GLU A 144 -5.45 24.66 -66.51
C GLU A 144 -6.91 25.04 -66.81
N LEU A 145 -7.43 26.06 -66.12
CA LEU A 145 -8.76 26.63 -66.39
C LEU A 145 -8.59 27.73 -67.45
N PRO A 146 -9.04 27.54 -68.70
CA PRO A 146 -9.01 28.61 -69.69
C PRO A 146 -10.23 29.52 -69.48
N ASP A 147 -10.08 30.82 -69.74
CA ASP A 147 -11.13 31.85 -69.62
C ASP A 147 -12.41 31.58 -70.45
N HIS A 148 -12.44 30.53 -71.29
CA HIS A 148 -13.60 30.11 -72.06
C HIS A 148 -13.85 28.59 -71.94
N ASN A 149 -14.61 28.19 -70.92
CA ASN A 149 -15.53 27.03 -70.78
C ASN A 149 -15.35 25.77 -71.68
N ILE A 150 -14.13 25.37 -72.02
CA ILE A 150 -13.79 24.05 -72.56
C ILE A 150 -12.46 23.65 -71.91
N CYS A 151 -12.49 22.64 -71.02
CA CYS A 151 -11.26 22.12 -70.42
C CYS A 151 -10.42 21.44 -71.52
N SER A 152 -9.29 22.03 -71.91
CA SER A 152 -8.24 21.31 -72.65
C SER A 152 -7.26 20.72 -71.64
N PHE A 153 -7.07 19.41 -71.68
CA PHE A 153 -5.96 18.77 -70.99
C PHE A 153 -4.73 18.89 -71.89
N ASP A 154 -3.87 19.88 -71.65
CA ASP A 154 -2.52 19.82 -72.22
C ASP A 154 -1.79 18.60 -71.64
N ASN A 155 -0.88 17.99 -72.41
CA ASN A 155 -0.15 16.78 -72.03
C ASN A 155 0.85 16.99 -70.86
N ASP A 156 0.78 18.13 -70.18
CA ASP A 156 1.62 18.45 -69.04
C ASP A 156 1.18 17.60 -67.85
N THR A 157 2.14 16.82 -67.35
CA THR A 157 1.95 15.95 -66.20
C THR A 157 2.83 16.42 -65.05
N VAL A 158 2.31 16.35 -63.84
CA VAL A 158 3.07 16.63 -62.61
C VAL A 158 3.26 15.32 -61.85
N CYS A 159 4.50 15.11 -61.40
CA CYS A 159 4.84 14.00 -60.51
C CYS A 159 4.63 14.45 -59.06
N LEU A 160 3.74 13.76 -58.35
CA LEU A 160 3.45 13.99 -56.94
C LEU A 160 4.00 12.82 -56.11
N ASN A 161 4.83 13.11 -55.11
CA ASN A 161 5.17 12.10 -54.11
C ASN A 161 3.99 11.92 -53.15
N VAL A 162 3.39 10.73 -53.15
CA VAL A 162 2.20 10.43 -52.36
C VAL A 162 2.39 9.19 -51.50
N THR A 163 1.66 9.15 -50.39
CA THR A 163 1.57 7.95 -49.56
C THR A 163 0.40 7.11 -50.03
N ARG A 164 0.67 5.98 -50.71
CA ARG A 164 -0.35 5.03 -51.10
C ARG A 164 -0.73 4.17 -49.90
N VAL A 165 -2.01 4.15 -49.53
CA VAL A 165 -2.56 3.27 -48.49
C VAL A 165 -3.23 2.07 -49.16
N PHE A 166 -2.75 0.87 -48.89
CA PHE A 166 -3.28 -0.37 -49.47
C PHE A 166 -4.49 -0.90 -48.72
N ASP A 167 -4.44 -0.85 -47.39
CA ASP A 167 -5.51 -1.31 -46.51
C ASP A 167 -5.43 -0.56 -45.18
N LYS A 168 -6.57 -0.52 -44.49
CA LYS A 168 -6.70 0.09 -43.16
C LYS A 168 -7.48 -0.85 -42.25
N TYR A 169 -7.02 -0.98 -41.02
CA TYR A 169 -7.74 -1.74 -40.00
C TYR A 169 -7.84 -0.90 -38.74
N TYR A 170 -9.03 -0.89 -38.14
CA TYR A 170 -9.29 -0.21 -36.87
C TYR A 170 -9.58 -1.27 -35.82
N PHE A 171 -8.96 -1.14 -34.66
CA PHE A 171 -9.26 -1.99 -33.52
C PHE A 171 -9.33 -1.16 -32.24
N THR A 172 -10.13 -1.67 -31.30
CA THR A 172 -10.23 -1.17 -29.93
C THR A 172 -9.77 -2.26 -28.97
N LYS A 173 -9.00 -1.88 -27.96
CA LYS A 173 -8.53 -2.78 -26.92
C LYS A 173 -8.78 -2.18 -25.56
N GLU A 174 -9.41 -2.96 -24.69
CA GLU A 174 -9.45 -2.67 -23.26
C GLU A 174 -8.31 -3.43 -22.58
N ILE A 175 -7.57 -2.75 -21.71
CA ILE A 175 -6.45 -3.31 -20.95
C ILE A 175 -6.70 -2.96 -19.48
N ILE A 176 -6.81 -3.97 -18.64
CA ILE A 176 -6.99 -3.82 -17.19
C ILE A 176 -5.64 -4.04 -16.53
N VAL A 177 -5.22 -3.08 -15.71
CA VAL A 177 -3.97 -3.12 -14.96
C VAL A 177 -4.29 -2.90 -13.49
N SER A 178 -4.04 -3.90 -12.66
CA SER A 178 -4.15 -3.77 -11.20
C SER A 178 -2.80 -3.35 -10.61
N ASN A 179 -2.81 -2.31 -9.79
CA ASN A 179 -1.66 -1.90 -8.99
C ASN A 179 -2.04 -1.80 -7.51
N ASN A 180 -1.31 -2.54 -6.68
CA ASN A 180 -1.44 -2.45 -5.25
C ASN A 180 -0.46 -1.39 -4.75
N ILE A 181 -0.95 -0.20 -4.42
CA ILE A 181 -0.11 0.75 -3.70
C ILE A 181 0.03 0.21 -2.28
N GLY A 182 1.19 -0.39 -2.00
CA GLY A 182 1.49 -1.05 -0.73
C GLY A 182 1.41 -0.14 0.49
N SER A 183 1.54 -0.75 1.66
CA SER A 183 1.55 -0.08 2.96
C SER A 183 2.82 0.75 3.18
N ILE A 184 2.74 1.75 4.05
CA ILE A 184 3.92 2.52 4.47
C ILE A 184 4.69 1.67 5.47
N ARG A 185 5.93 1.27 5.16
CA ARG A 185 6.77 0.56 6.13
C ARG A 185 7.21 1.47 7.27
N ALA A 186 7.22 0.92 8.48
CA ALA A 186 7.80 1.58 9.62
C ALA A 186 9.17 0.97 9.96
N GLU A 187 10.09 1.82 10.41
CA GLU A 187 11.28 1.41 11.13
C GLU A 187 10.92 1.30 12.61
N ILE A 188 11.26 0.16 13.22
CA ILE A 188 10.98 -0.12 14.63
C ILE A 188 12.30 -0.27 15.36
N TYR A 189 12.41 0.37 16.52
CA TYR A 189 13.52 0.19 17.44
C TYR A 189 12.99 -0.01 18.86
N GLN A 190 13.60 -0.91 19.62
CA GLN A 190 13.20 -1.21 20.99
C GLN A 190 14.39 -1.04 21.92
N TYR A 191 14.31 -0.07 22.83
CA TYR A 191 15.22 0.04 23.96
C TYR A 191 14.73 -0.90 25.07
N ASN A 192 15.64 -1.69 25.63
CA ASN A 192 15.34 -2.64 26.70
C ASN A 192 16.30 -2.44 27.86
N ALA A 193 15.78 -2.31 29.07
CA ALA A 193 16.54 -2.27 30.31
C ALA A 193 15.83 -3.08 31.39
N LEU A 194 16.54 -3.38 32.48
CA LEU A 194 15.94 -3.93 33.69
C LEU A 194 15.86 -2.85 34.74
N ALA A 195 14.76 -2.84 35.49
CA ALA A 195 14.61 -1.97 36.63
C ALA A 195 15.63 -2.33 37.72
N GLU A 196 16.30 -1.31 38.25
CA GLU A 196 17.17 -1.42 39.41
C GLU A 196 16.48 -0.82 40.63
N GLU A 197 16.85 -1.30 41.82
CA GLU A 197 16.27 -0.83 43.08
C GLU A 197 16.39 0.70 43.22
N ASN A 198 15.26 1.37 43.46
CA ASN A 198 15.16 2.83 43.64
C ASN A 198 15.66 3.68 42.45
N LYS A 199 15.89 3.09 41.27
CA LYS A 199 16.34 3.82 40.08
C LYS A 199 15.18 4.42 39.29
N LYS A 200 15.23 5.74 39.08
CA LYS A 200 14.28 6.50 38.26
C LYS A 200 14.85 7.02 36.94
N ILE A 201 16.17 6.98 36.79
CA ILE A 201 16.86 7.53 35.63
C ILE A 201 17.53 6.38 34.88
N TYR A 202 17.20 6.26 33.60
CA TYR A 202 17.76 5.28 32.68
C TYR A 202 18.41 5.99 31.50
N THR A 203 19.52 5.46 31.05
CA THR A 203 20.41 6.03 30.04
C THR A 203 20.84 4.96 29.04
N ASN A 204 21.56 5.34 27.99
CA ASN A 204 22.10 4.38 27.02
C ASN A 204 22.99 3.30 27.65
N ALA A 205 23.58 3.54 28.82
CA ALA A 205 24.41 2.55 29.51
C ALA A 205 23.60 1.41 30.13
N ASP A 206 22.30 1.62 30.36
CA ASP A 206 21.40 0.65 30.95
C ASP A 206 20.74 -0.25 29.89
N GLU A 207 21.03 0.00 28.60
CA GLU A 207 20.52 -0.80 27.50
C GLU A 207 21.11 -2.22 27.52
N ILE A 208 20.22 -3.20 27.41
CA ILE A 208 20.59 -4.60 27.20
C ILE A 208 21.00 -4.76 25.74
N THR A 209 22.32 -4.68 25.49
CA THR A 209 22.83 -4.49 24.14
C THR A 209 22.63 -5.67 23.18
N ILE A 210 22.23 -6.84 23.71
CA ILE A 210 21.89 -8.01 22.88
C ILE A 210 20.55 -7.84 22.15
N TYR A 211 19.69 -6.92 22.61
CA TYR A 211 18.37 -6.66 22.03
C TYR A 211 18.30 -5.39 21.18
N GLY A 212 19.28 -4.50 21.33
CA GLY A 212 19.38 -3.21 20.63
C GLY A 212 20.67 -2.50 21.04
N ASN A 213 21.15 -1.52 20.28
CA ASN A 213 22.42 -0.85 20.58
C ASN A 213 22.46 0.64 20.15
N GLN A 214 21.30 1.25 19.96
CA GLN A 214 21.15 2.64 19.56
C GLN A 214 20.86 3.56 20.76
N GLY A 215 20.66 2.98 21.95
CA GLY A 215 20.24 3.69 23.15
C GLY A 215 18.82 4.27 23.03
N ILE A 216 18.51 5.21 23.91
CA ILE A 216 17.24 5.92 23.92
C ILE A 216 17.24 6.94 22.78
N LEU A 217 16.40 6.71 21.77
CA LEU A 217 16.30 7.58 20.60
C LEU A 217 15.73 8.95 20.96
N ASP A 218 15.96 9.91 20.07
CA ASP A 218 15.40 11.26 20.19
C ASP A 218 13.91 11.25 19.79
N PRO A 219 12.98 11.63 20.70
CA PRO A 219 11.55 11.75 20.40
C PRO A 219 11.21 12.54 19.14
N GLU A 220 12.03 13.54 18.78
CA GLU A 220 11.79 14.41 17.62
C GLU A 220 12.16 13.76 16.27
N ASN A 221 12.89 12.63 16.30
CA ASN A 221 13.35 11.92 15.10
C ASN A 221 12.56 10.63 14.82
N VAL A 222 11.47 10.39 15.55
CA VAL A 222 10.59 9.24 15.39
C VAL A 222 9.14 9.70 15.22
N SER A 223 8.26 8.84 14.71
CA SER A 223 6.84 9.20 14.60
C SER A 223 6.16 9.19 15.96
N PHE A 224 6.36 8.11 16.73
CA PHE A 224 5.90 8.02 18.11
C PHE A 224 6.71 6.98 18.89
N TYR A 225 6.51 6.97 20.20
CA TYR A 225 7.07 5.97 21.09
C TYR A 225 6.10 5.64 22.23
N THR A 226 6.23 4.43 22.77
CA THR A 226 5.43 3.94 23.90
C THR A 226 6.36 3.30 24.93
N LEU A 227 6.23 3.71 26.20
CA LEU A 227 6.95 3.12 27.34
C LEU A 227 6.09 2.02 27.97
N TYR A 228 6.67 0.84 28.13
CA TYR A 228 6.11 -0.28 28.87
C TYR A 228 6.98 -0.57 30.09
N ILE A 229 6.35 -0.73 31.25
CA ILE A 229 7.01 -1.18 32.47
C ILE A 229 6.26 -2.42 32.93
N ASN A 230 6.96 -3.56 33.02
CA ASN A 230 6.38 -4.86 33.37
C ASN A 230 5.13 -5.21 32.52
N GLY A 231 5.20 -4.94 31.21
CA GLY A 231 4.10 -5.18 30.26
C GLY A 231 2.96 -4.15 30.28
N VAL A 232 2.98 -3.15 31.17
CA VAL A 232 1.95 -2.12 31.27
C VAL A 232 2.40 -0.82 30.62
N ILE A 233 1.58 -0.29 29.71
CA ILE A 233 1.80 1.02 29.07
C ILE A 233 1.79 2.12 30.13
N GLN A 234 2.80 2.98 30.07
CA GLN A 234 2.91 4.13 30.97
C GLN A 234 2.35 5.40 30.32
N PRO A 235 1.52 6.17 31.04
CA PRO A 235 1.11 7.51 30.63
C PRO A 235 2.28 8.49 30.48
N LYS A 236 2.22 9.39 29.49
CA LYS A 236 3.26 10.42 29.27
C LYS A 236 3.47 11.34 30.49
N ALA A 237 2.47 11.49 31.35
CA ALA A 237 2.59 12.23 32.61
C ALA A 237 3.61 11.60 33.58
N ASN A 238 3.79 10.27 33.51
CA ASN A 238 4.60 9.50 34.46
C ASN A 238 6.10 9.54 34.15
N TYR A 239 6.50 10.12 33.02
CA TYR A 239 7.91 10.11 32.63
C TYR A 239 8.30 11.30 31.76
N PHE A 240 9.58 11.43 31.53
CA PHE A 240 10.18 12.32 30.54
C PHE A 240 11.21 11.54 29.74
N ILE A 241 11.19 11.70 28.42
CA ILE A 241 12.17 11.11 27.51
C ILE A 241 12.81 12.22 26.69
N LYS A 242 14.12 12.14 26.53
CA LYS A 242 14.89 12.84 25.50
C LYS A 242 15.97 11.89 24.99
N LYS A 243 16.67 12.28 23.93
CA LYS A 243 17.81 11.49 23.43
C LYS A 243 18.76 11.10 24.58
N GLY A 244 18.94 9.80 24.77
CA GLY A 244 19.82 9.21 25.76
C GLY A 244 19.33 9.18 27.21
N LEU A 245 18.08 9.60 27.49
CA LEU A 245 17.56 9.69 28.86
C LEU A 245 16.07 9.34 28.94
N LEU A 246 15.74 8.45 29.87
CA LEU A 246 14.40 8.25 30.43
C LEU A 246 14.43 8.63 31.91
N GLU A 247 13.52 9.49 32.34
CA GLU A 247 13.31 9.86 33.74
C GLU A 247 11.88 9.52 34.15
N LEU A 248 11.73 8.68 35.18
CA LEU A 248 10.44 8.35 35.80
C LEU A 248 10.07 9.43 36.81
N LYS A 249 8.87 9.99 36.67
CA LYS A 249 8.33 11.08 37.51
C LYS A 249 7.45 10.59 38.65
N THR A 250 7.13 9.30 38.69
CA THR A 250 6.32 8.69 39.74
C THR A 250 7.08 8.64 41.05
N ASP A 251 6.36 8.61 42.17
CA ASP A 251 6.98 8.51 43.50
C ASP A 251 7.59 7.13 43.74
N ASP A 252 6.89 6.09 43.29
CA ASP A 252 7.35 4.70 43.29
C ASP A 252 8.34 4.43 42.15
N THR A 253 9.13 3.38 42.33
CA THR A 253 10.02 2.83 41.30
C THR A 253 9.55 1.45 40.88
N PRO A 254 9.80 1.03 39.63
CA PRO A 254 9.47 -0.31 39.20
C PRO A 254 10.16 -1.36 40.09
N LEU A 255 9.53 -2.53 40.25
CA LEU A 255 10.11 -3.64 40.99
C LEU A 255 11.42 -4.07 40.32
N GLU A 256 12.44 -4.38 41.13
CA GLU A 256 13.74 -4.84 40.64
C GLU A 256 13.60 -5.98 39.63
N ASN A 257 14.41 -5.94 38.57
CA ASN A 257 14.38 -6.88 37.44
C ASN A 257 13.09 -6.85 36.60
N SER A 258 12.17 -5.90 36.83
CA SER A 258 11.06 -5.69 35.90
C SER A 258 11.59 -5.15 34.55
N PRO A 259 11.05 -5.61 33.42
CA PRO A 259 11.44 -5.10 32.12
C PRO A 259 10.96 -3.65 31.94
N ILE A 260 11.87 -2.80 31.48
CA ILE A 260 11.60 -1.43 31.04
C ILE A 260 11.86 -1.39 29.54
N ILE A 261 10.81 -1.13 28.78
CA ILE A 261 10.83 -1.22 27.33
C ILE A 261 10.31 0.07 26.74
N ILE A 262 11.10 0.72 25.87
CA ILE A 262 10.61 1.82 25.04
C ILE A 262 10.58 1.33 23.61
N SER A 263 9.38 1.29 23.03
CA SER A 263 9.23 1.01 21.60
C SER A 263 9.14 2.32 20.83
N PHE A 264 10.00 2.47 19.82
CA PHE A 264 10.04 3.61 18.90
C PHE A 264 9.56 3.15 17.53
N VAL A 265 8.62 3.90 16.96
CA VAL A 265 8.06 3.66 15.63
C VAL A 265 8.31 4.88 14.76
N THR A 266 8.93 4.67 13.61
CA THR A 266 9.25 5.74 12.65
C THR A 266 8.68 5.40 11.30
N PHE A 267 7.69 6.17 10.88
CA PHE A 267 7.20 6.19 9.51
C PHE A 267 7.90 7.29 8.74
N LYS A 268 8.27 7.01 7.49
CA LYS A 268 8.85 8.00 6.59
C LYS A 268 8.02 8.10 5.32
N ASP A 269 7.94 9.31 4.77
CA ASP A 269 7.41 9.53 3.43
C ASP A 269 8.41 9.05 2.35
N ARG A 270 8.03 9.19 1.08
CA ARG A 270 8.90 8.82 -0.05
C ARG A 270 10.21 9.60 -0.12
N ASN A 271 10.27 10.78 0.49
CA ASN A 271 11.45 11.63 0.53
C ASN A 271 12.32 11.36 1.77
N GLY A 272 11.92 10.42 2.63
CA GLY A 272 12.61 10.10 3.88
C GLY A 272 12.24 11.00 5.05
N SER A 273 11.25 11.89 4.92
CA SER A 273 10.78 12.77 6.00
C SER A 273 9.93 11.98 6.99
N VAL A 274 10.20 12.15 8.28
CA VAL A 274 9.43 11.47 9.34
C VAL A 274 7.99 11.97 9.34
N LEU A 275 7.04 11.03 9.33
CA LEU A 275 5.62 11.34 9.45
C LEU A 275 5.27 11.63 10.91
N PRO A 276 4.60 12.74 11.22
CA PRO A 276 4.21 13.06 12.58
C PRO A 276 3.12 12.10 13.07
N ALA A 277 3.22 11.69 14.34
CA ALA A 277 2.15 10.93 14.99
C ALA A 277 1.86 11.43 16.41
N GLU A 278 0.61 11.25 16.82
CA GLU A 278 0.13 11.60 18.15
C GLU A 278 -0.39 10.33 18.84
N VAL A 279 0.00 10.17 20.11
CA VAL A 279 -0.49 9.10 20.97
C VAL A 279 -1.29 9.71 22.10
N TYR A 280 -2.52 9.25 22.27
CA TYR A 280 -3.41 9.61 23.37
C TYR A 280 -3.85 8.36 24.12
N LEU A 281 -3.84 8.42 25.45
CA LEU A 281 -4.22 7.30 26.30
C LEU A 281 -5.40 7.70 27.17
N TYR A 282 -6.53 7.00 26.99
CA TYR A 282 -7.61 7.01 27.97
C TYR A 282 -7.34 5.91 28.98
N ASN A 283 -7.30 6.26 30.27
CA ASN A 283 -7.01 5.32 31.36
C ASN A 283 -8.16 5.32 32.35
N THR A 284 -8.58 4.13 32.77
CA THR A 284 -9.59 3.94 33.82
C THR A 284 -9.27 2.70 34.66
N ILE A 285 -9.89 2.60 35.83
CA ILE A 285 -9.72 1.48 36.74
C ILE A 285 -11.04 0.72 36.81
N SER A 286 -10.97 -0.60 36.62
CA SER A 286 -12.14 -1.45 36.77
C SER A 286 -12.66 -1.43 38.21
N ASP A 287 -13.97 -1.31 38.36
CA ASP A 287 -14.67 -1.48 39.64
C ASP A 287 -15.03 -2.95 39.93
N GLY A 288 -14.80 -3.85 38.98
CA GLY A 288 -15.15 -5.27 39.05
C GLY A 288 -16.64 -5.59 38.83
N LEU A 289 -17.46 -4.59 38.51
CA LEU A 289 -18.92 -4.71 38.43
C LEU A 289 -19.48 -4.36 37.05
N LYS A 290 -18.87 -3.39 36.35
CA LYS A 290 -19.39 -2.91 35.07
C LYS A 290 -18.54 -3.30 33.87
N ARG A 291 -19.18 -3.22 32.69
CA ARG A 291 -18.61 -3.52 31.37
C ARG A 291 -18.48 -2.30 30.48
N GLU A 292 -19.10 -1.20 30.89
CA GLU A 292 -19.20 0.02 30.14
C GLU A 292 -18.44 1.10 30.90
N PHE A 293 -17.51 1.75 30.21
CA PHE A 293 -16.68 2.82 30.73
C PHE A 293 -16.92 4.07 29.88
N THR A 294 -17.06 5.20 30.55
CA THR A 294 -17.39 6.48 29.90
C THR A 294 -16.31 7.52 30.16
N ASN A 295 -16.51 8.73 29.64
CA ASN A 295 -15.64 9.88 29.90
C ASN A 295 -15.50 10.23 31.39
N ASP A 296 -16.49 9.86 32.21
CA ASP A 296 -16.50 10.13 33.65
C ASP A 296 -15.58 9.18 34.42
N ASP A 297 -15.28 8.02 33.83
CA ASP A 297 -14.41 7.00 34.43
C ASP A 297 -12.91 7.29 34.20
N GLU A 298 -12.60 8.32 33.42
CA GLU A 298 -11.23 8.67 33.07
C GLU A 298 -10.42 9.10 34.30
N LEU A 299 -9.22 8.54 34.44
CA LEU A 299 -8.21 9.03 35.37
C LEU A 299 -7.66 10.37 34.89
N LYS A 300 -8.26 11.46 35.36
CA LYS A 300 -7.95 12.83 34.93
C LYS A 300 -6.50 13.27 35.13
N ALA A 301 -5.74 12.58 35.99
CA ALA A 301 -4.30 12.81 36.16
C ALA A 301 -3.48 12.46 34.91
N TYR A 302 -4.02 11.64 34.00
CA TYR A 302 -3.29 11.12 32.83
C TYR A 302 -3.85 11.62 31.49
N GLY A 303 -5.02 12.26 31.49
CA GLY A 303 -5.70 12.77 30.29
C GLY A 303 -7.06 13.38 30.64
N ASP A 304 -7.58 14.24 29.77
CA ASP A 304 -8.84 14.95 30.01
C ASP A 304 -9.77 15.00 28.79
N LYS A 305 -9.45 14.24 27.73
CA LYS A 305 -10.21 14.26 26.47
C LYS A 305 -11.31 13.19 26.42
N GLY A 306 -11.48 12.39 27.47
CA GLY A 306 -12.42 11.28 27.50
C GLY A 306 -12.03 10.18 26.52
N ILE A 307 -13.04 9.55 25.91
CA ILE A 307 -12.95 8.53 24.87
C ILE A 307 -13.27 9.18 23.52
N PRO A 308 -12.27 9.56 22.71
CA PRO A 308 -12.50 10.19 21.40
C PRO A 308 -13.18 9.25 20.41
N ASP A 309 -13.79 9.81 19.35
CA ASP A 309 -14.25 9.03 18.21
C ASP A 309 -13.08 8.20 17.62
N PRO A 310 -13.14 6.85 17.64
CA PRO A 310 -12.08 5.99 17.09
C PRO A 310 -11.83 6.25 15.61
N ASN A 311 -12.79 6.79 14.86
CA ASN A 311 -12.61 7.15 13.46
C ASN A 311 -11.73 8.39 13.25
N ARG A 312 -11.27 9.06 14.30
CA ARG A 312 -10.32 10.17 14.18
C ARG A 312 -8.87 9.73 14.31
N ALA A 313 -8.62 8.55 14.88
CA ALA A 313 -7.30 7.94 14.96
C ALA A 313 -6.97 7.13 13.70
N SER A 314 -5.70 6.77 13.56
CA SER A 314 -5.25 5.77 12.58
C SER A 314 -5.67 4.38 13.03
N PHE A 315 -5.46 4.07 14.30
CA PHE A 315 -5.94 2.85 14.95
C PHE A 315 -6.05 3.03 16.47
N VAL A 316 -6.76 2.11 17.11
CA VAL A 316 -7.00 2.08 18.56
C VAL A 316 -6.69 0.68 19.08
N ASN A 317 -5.97 0.62 20.20
CA ASN A 317 -5.69 -0.60 20.95
C ASN A 317 -6.37 -0.53 22.32
N LEU A 318 -6.83 -1.66 22.83
CA LEU A 318 -7.29 -1.81 24.21
C LEU A 318 -6.35 -2.73 24.97
N TYR A 319 -5.91 -2.29 26.14
CA TYR A 319 -5.13 -3.09 27.08
C TYR A 319 -5.91 -3.23 28.38
N ILE A 320 -5.96 -4.46 28.91
CA ILE A 320 -6.53 -4.75 30.23
C ILE A 320 -5.42 -5.45 31.01
N ASN A 321 -5.00 -4.84 32.13
CA ASN A 321 -3.83 -5.30 32.90
C ASN A 321 -2.57 -5.50 32.05
N GLY A 322 -2.32 -4.60 31.09
CA GLY A 322 -1.19 -4.70 30.14
C GLY A 322 -1.40 -5.71 28.99
N VAL A 323 -2.40 -6.58 29.05
CA VAL A 323 -2.68 -7.55 27.98
C VAL A 323 -3.47 -6.88 26.85
N LEU A 324 -2.90 -6.88 25.64
CA LEU A 324 -3.57 -6.41 24.43
C LEU A 324 -4.83 -7.26 24.14
N GLN A 325 -5.97 -6.60 24.04
CA GLN A 325 -7.26 -7.25 23.84
C GLN A 325 -7.59 -7.42 22.34
N PRO A 326 -8.10 -8.59 21.92
CA PRO A 326 -8.65 -8.80 20.58
C PRO A 326 -9.80 -7.83 20.27
N LYS A 327 -9.87 -7.31 19.04
CA LYS A 327 -10.91 -6.35 18.61
C LYS A 327 -12.34 -6.86 18.80
N VAL A 328 -12.57 -8.16 18.72
CA VAL A 328 -13.90 -8.77 18.92
C VAL A 328 -14.36 -8.75 20.38
N ASN A 329 -13.47 -8.47 21.33
CA ASN A 329 -13.78 -8.47 22.75
C ASN A 329 -14.31 -7.12 23.25
N TYR A 330 -14.34 -6.08 22.42
CA TYR A 330 -14.75 -4.75 22.84
C TYR A 330 -15.28 -3.90 21.69
N LEU A 331 -16.12 -2.93 22.05
CA LEU A 331 -16.63 -1.90 21.18
C LEU A 331 -16.19 -0.54 21.72
N VAL A 332 -15.64 0.29 20.85
CA VAL A 332 -15.31 1.69 21.17
C VAL A 332 -16.19 2.61 20.31
N LYS A 333 -16.79 3.60 20.95
CA LYS A 333 -17.47 4.73 20.33
C LYS A 333 -17.04 5.99 21.06
N GLU A 334 -17.28 7.15 20.44
CA GLU A 334 -17.11 8.41 21.15
C GLU A 334 -17.89 8.38 22.48
N GLY A 335 -17.18 8.62 23.59
CA GLY A 335 -17.73 8.62 24.94
C GLY A 335 -17.97 7.24 25.59
N LEU A 336 -17.71 6.13 24.89
CA LEU A 336 -18.06 4.79 25.38
C LEU A 336 -17.05 3.70 24.98
N LEU A 337 -16.53 2.99 25.98
CA LEU A 337 -15.90 1.69 25.84
C LEU A 337 -16.83 0.63 26.42
N LYS A 338 -17.18 -0.40 25.63
CA LYS A 338 -17.99 -1.53 26.08
C LYS A 338 -17.26 -2.84 25.87
N LEU A 339 -17.04 -3.59 26.95
CA LEU A 339 -16.51 -4.95 26.89
C LEU A 339 -17.60 -5.91 26.40
N GLN A 340 -17.23 -6.84 25.51
CA GLN A 340 -18.13 -7.82 24.87
C GLN A 340 -17.91 -9.26 25.35
N THR A 341 -16.91 -9.49 26.20
CA THR A 341 -16.66 -10.80 26.81
C THR A 341 -17.76 -11.17 27.81
N SER A 342 -17.64 -12.29 28.53
CA SER A 342 -18.53 -12.61 29.66
C SER A 342 -17.92 -12.23 31.01
N ASP A 343 -16.61 -12.37 31.14
CA ASP A 343 -15.81 -12.02 32.32
C ASP A 343 -15.61 -10.51 32.48
N LEU A 344 -15.54 -10.06 33.73
CA LEU A 344 -15.27 -8.66 34.07
C LEU A 344 -13.81 -8.53 34.52
N PRO A 345 -13.10 -7.45 34.13
CA PRO A 345 -11.81 -7.15 34.72
C PRO A 345 -11.98 -6.98 36.24
N GLN A 346 -11.10 -7.60 37.02
CA GLN A 346 -11.18 -7.53 38.48
C GLN A 346 -11.08 -6.08 38.99
N LYS A 347 -11.66 -5.82 40.16
CA LYS A 347 -11.57 -4.50 40.79
C LYS A 347 -10.11 -4.08 40.96
N GLY A 348 -9.77 -2.86 40.56
CA GLY A 348 -8.41 -2.32 40.63
C GLY A 348 -7.56 -2.56 39.38
N VAL A 349 -8.02 -3.39 38.43
CA VAL A 349 -7.31 -3.61 37.16
C VAL A 349 -7.34 -2.35 36.30
N LEU A 350 -6.17 -1.95 35.80
CA LEU A 350 -6.04 -0.84 34.85
C LEU A 350 -6.57 -1.25 33.47
N ILE A 351 -7.35 -0.36 32.87
CA ILE A 351 -7.86 -0.45 31.51
C ILE A 351 -7.36 0.78 30.75
N THR A 352 -6.71 0.54 29.62
CA THR A 352 -6.08 1.60 28.82
C THR A 352 -6.52 1.48 27.36
N LEU A 353 -7.13 2.52 26.83
CA LEU A 353 -7.33 2.69 25.38
C LEU A 353 -6.20 3.57 24.84
N GLU A 354 -5.44 3.02 23.90
CA GLU A 354 -4.37 3.72 23.19
C GLU A 354 -4.85 4.13 21.80
N TYR A 355 -4.90 5.44 21.55
CA TYR A 355 -5.21 6.03 20.26
C TYR A 355 -3.91 6.48 19.60
N ILE A 356 -3.63 5.95 18.41
CA ILE A 356 -2.47 6.35 17.60
C ILE A 356 -2.98 7.04 16.35
N THR A 357 -2.54 8.29 16.14
CA THR A 357 -2.93 9.13 15.00
C THR A 357 -1.68 9.51 14.23
N ILE A 358 -1.46 8.87 13.09
CA ILE A 358 -0.38 9.14 12.16
C ILE A 358 -0.91 10.10 11.10
N LYS A 359 -0.15 11.16 10.81
CA LYS A 359 -0.50 12.16 9.80
C LYS A 359 0.51 12.13 8.65
N ASP A 360 0.03 12.41 7.45
CA ASP A 360 0.91 12.69 6.32
C ASP A 360 1.54 14.09 6.44
N ILE A 361 2.40 14.42 5.47
CA ILE A 361 3.07 15.73 5.40
C ILE A 361 2.10 16.92 5.25
N ASN A 362 0.86 16.68 4.81
CA ASN A 362 -0.18 17.68 4.66
C ASN A 362 -1.09 17.78 5.92
N GLY A 363 -0.81 16.98 6.94
CA GLY A 363 -1.59 16.92 8.18
C GLY A 363 -2.85 16.06 8.09
N ARG A 364 -3.07 15.31 7.00
CA ARG A 364 -4.17 14.35 6.87
C ARG A 364 -3.87 13.11 7.70
N THR A 365 -4.84 12.68 8.51
CA THR A 365 -4.76 11.38 9.21
C THR A 365 -4.74 10.22 8.22
N LEU A 366 -3.74 9.36 8.33
CA LEU A 366 -3.64 8.10 7.60
C LEU A 366 -4.39 7.00 8.34
N LYS A 367 -5.14 6.13 7.65
CA LYS A 367 -5.81 5.02 8.32
C LYS A 367 -4.88 3.83 8.45
N ALA A 368 -5.12 3.05 9.49
CA ALA A 368 -4.42 1.81 9.71
C ALA A 368 -5.39 0.68 10.01
N ASP A 369 -5.15 -0.45 9.36
CA ASP A 369 -5.72 -1.71 9.78
C ASP A 369 -4.84 -2.36 10.83
N THR A 370 -5.50 -3.09 11.72
CA THR A 370 -4.81 -3.94 12.68
C THR A 370 -5.39 -5.33 12.66
N TYR A 371 -4.50 -6.32 12.70
CA TYR A 371 -4.84 -7.72 12.83
C TYR A 371 -4.04 -8.32 13.99
N THR A 372 -4.66 -9.20 14.77
CA THR A 372 -3.97 -9.89 15.86
C THR A 372 -4.12 -11.39 15.68
N TYR A 373 -3.01 -12.07 15.45
CA TYR A 373 -2.92 -13.50 15.59
C TYR A 373 -2.75 -13.82 17.08
N ASN A 374 -3.67 -14.61 17.63
CA ASN A 374 -3.66 -14.98 19.04
C ASN A 374 -3.56 -16.51 19.17
N THR A 375 -2.66 -16.97 20.02
CA THR A 375 -2.47 -18.40 20.30
C THR A 375 -2.07 -18.61 21.76
N LEU A 376 -2.02 -19.87 22.19
CA LEU A 376 -1.53 -20.29 23.49
C LEU A 376 -0.17 -20.96 23.31
N ALA A 377 0.77 -20.60 24.19
CA ALA A 377 2.08 -21.21 24.21
C ALA A 377 1.99 -22.73 24.42
N HIS A 378 2.79 -23.47 23.66
CA HIS A 378 2.95 -24.91 23.81
C HIS A 378 4.43 -25.29 23.78
N GLU A 379 4.74 -26.58 23.85
CA GLU A 379 6.10 -27.10 24.07
C GLU A 379 7.09 -26.80 22.92
N ASN A 380 6.58 -26.29 21.78
CA ASN A 380 7.35 -25.99 20.58
C ASN A 380 7.56 -24.48 20.46
N ASN A 381 8.65 -24.09 19.80
CA ASN A 381 8.96 -22.70 19.50
C ASN A 381 8.41 -22.25 18.13
N ILE A 382 7.56 -23.07 17.51
CA ILE A 382 7.05 -22.86 16.16
C ILE A 382 5.53 -22.84 16.23
N TYR A 383 4.95 -21.77 15.71
CA TYR A 383 3.52 -21.51 15.67
C TYR A 383 3.11 -21.28 14.23
N THR A 384 1.93 -21.76 13.88
CA THR A 384 1.37 -21.78 12.52
C THR A 384 -0.06 -21.27 12.51
N ASP A 385 -0.64 -21.15 11.32
CA ASP A 385 -2.05 -20.76 11.15
C ASP A 385 -3.05 -21.69 11.86
N ASN A 386 -2.64 -22.94 12.14
CA ASN A 386 -3.46 -23.92 12.84
C ASN A 386 -3.57 -23.64 14.35
N ASP A 387 -2.55 -22.99 14.92
CA ASP A 387 -2.51 -22.69 16.35
C ASP A 387 -3.33 -21.43 16.70
N GLU A 388 -3.84 -20.72 15.70
CA GLU A 388 -4.65 -19.52 15.88
C GLU A 388 -5.98 -19.83 16.58
N ILE A 389 -6.28 -19.05 17.62
CA ILE A 389 -7.58 -19.05 18.32
C ILE A 389 -8.63 -18.43 17.40
N LYS A 390 -9.37 -19.28 16.68
CA LYS A 390 -10.28 -18.87 15.61
C LYS A 390 -11.43 -17.95 16.03
N MET A 391 -11.78 -17.89 17.32
CA MET A 391 -12.78 -16.95 17.82
C MET A 391 -12.32 -15.48 17.79
N TYR A 392 -11.01 -15.21 17.72
CA TYR A 392 -10.45 -13.85 17.68
C TYR A 392 -10.04 -13.39 16.28
N GLY A 393 -9.81 -14.32 15.36
CA GLY A 393 -9.37 -14.06 14.00
C GLY A 393 -9.15 -15.36 13.22
N ASN A 394 -9.11 -15.27 11.89
CA ASN A 394 -8.98 -16.44 11.02
C ASN A 394 -8.09 -16.21 9.79
N LYS A 395 -7.33 -15.11 9.75
CA LYS A 395 -6.42 -14.77 8.65
C LYS A 395 -5.05 -15.47 8.77
N GLY A 396 -4.77 -16.13 9.90
CA GLY A 396 -3.46 -16.71 10.17
C GLY A 396 -2.37 -15.66 10.38
N ILE A 397 -1.12 -16.08 10.30
CA ILE A 397 0.07 -15.24 10.42
C ILE A 397 0.28 -14.53 9.08
N LEU A 398 0.12 -13.21 9.08
CA LEU A 398 0.24 -12.39 7.87
C LEU A 398 1.69 -12.32 7.38
N ASP A 399 1.85 -12.08 6.08
CA ASP A 399 3.15 -11.84 5.47
C ASP A 399 3.74 -10.50 5.95
N PRO A 400 4.89 -10.50 6.65
CA PRO A 400 5.56 -9.29 7.11
C PRO A 400 5.86 -8.27 6.02
N GLN A 401 6.02 -8.71 4.76
CA GLN A 401 6.33 -7.82 3.65
C GLN A 401 5.16 -6.90 3.27
N ASN A 402 3.93 -7.28 3.63
CA ASN A 402 2.69 -6.58 3.26
C ASN A 402 2.13 -5.68 4.36
N VAL A 403 2.75 -5.65 5.55
CA VAL A 403 2.33 -4.82 6.68
C VAL A 403 3.33 -3.70 6.92
N SER A 404 2.92 -2.69 7.69
CA SER A 404 3.81 -1.60 8.08
C SER A 404 4.83 -2.03 9.11
N TYR A 405 4.37 -2.73 10.13
CA TYR A 405 5.18 -3.35 11.18
C TYR A 405 4.35 -4.36 11.98
N TYR A 406 4.99 -5.08 12.89
CA TYR A 406 4.33 -6.01 13.79
C TYR A 406 5.04 -6.07 15.15
N TYR A 407 4.30 -6.50 16.17
CA TYR A 407 4.79 -6.73 17.52
C TYR A 407 4.38 -8.09 18.03
N LEU A 408 5.30 -8.78 18.68
CA LEU A 408 5.02 -9.99 19.44
C LEU A 408 4.92 -9.67 20.93
N PHE A 409 3.79 -10.03 21.54
CA PHE A 409 3.59 -10.00 22.98
C PHE A 409 3.51 -11.42 23.51
N ILE A 410 4.22 -11.71 24.58
CA ILE A 410 4.12 -12.97 25.33
C ILE A 410 3.79 -12.58 26.76
N ASN A 411 2.63 -13.01 27.25
CA ASN A 411 2.14 -12.66 28.59
C ASN A 411 2.20 -11.13 28.87
N ALA A 412 1.61 -10.33 27.99
CA ALA A 412 1.64 -8.85 27.99
C ALA A 412 3.02 -8.17 27.79
N VAL A 413 4.12 -8.91 27.80
CA VAL A 413 5.45 -8.32 27.62
C VAL A 413 5.82 -8.29 26.14
N LEU A 414 6.14 -7.09 25.63
CA LEU A 414 6.64 -6.88 24.28
C LEU A 414 7.99 -7.58 24.10
N GLN A 415 8.11 -8.43 23.08
CA GLN A 415 9.32 -9.20 22.82
C GLN A 415 10.27 -8.46 21.88
N PRO A 416 11.60 -8.46 22.16
CA PRO A 416 12.61 -7.93 21.25
C PRO A 416 12.57 -8.60 19.86
N PRO A 417 12.73 -7.84 18.76
CA PRO A 417 12.68 -8.39 17.40
C PRO A 417 13.67 -9.52 17.11
N CYS A 418 14.83 -9.56 17.77
CA CYS A 418 15.80 -10.65 17.59
C CYS A 418 15.32 -11.99 18.17
N ASN A 419 14.37 -11.97 19.11
CA ASN A 419 13.89 -13.17 19.80
C ASN A 419 12.86 -13.96 18.97
N TYR A 420 12.48 -13.49 17.79
CA TYR A 420 11.52 -14.18 16.95
C TYR A 420 11.69 -13.86 15.46
N SER A 421 11.20 -14.76 14.62
CA SER A 421 11.10 -14.60 13.18
C SER A 421 9.65 -14.80 12.76
N VAL A 422 9.19 -13.98 11.83
CA VAL A 422 7.85 -14.08 11.27
C VAL A 422 7.99 -14.25 9.76
N GLU A 423 7.23 -15.20 9.22
CA GLU A 423 6.99 -15.40 7.80
C GLU A 423 5.50 -15.64 7.60
N LYS A 424 5.00 -15.55 6.37
CA LYS A 424 3.60 -15.86 6.09
C LYS A 424 3.28 -17.28 6.58
N GLY A 425 2.32 -17.40 7.48
CA GLY A 425 1.89 -18.68 8.06
C GLY A 425 2.78 -19.24 9.17
N LEU A 426 3.84 -18.54 9.59
CA LEU A 426 4.86 -19.07 10.49
C LEU A 426 5.40 -18.01 11.47
N LEU A 427 5.37 -18.32 12.76
CA LEU A 427 6.07 -17.60 13.81
C LEU A 427 7.05 -18.56 14.49
N ARG A 428 8.32 -18.18 14.55
CA ARG A 428 9.37 -18.94 15.24
C ARG A 428 9.96 -18.12 16.37
N LEU A 429 9.98 -18.67 17.58
CA LEU A 429 10.71 -18.10 18.71
C LEU A 429 12.18 -18.53 18.63
N ASN A 430 13.08 -17.55 18.57
CA ASN A 430 14.53 -17.71 18.47
C ASN A 430 15.20 -17.60 19.84
N THR A 431 14.55 -18.14 20.86
CA THR A 431 15.04 -18.15 22.25
C THR A 431 15.07 -19.56 22.80
N GLU A 432 16.02 -19.84 23.69
CA GLU A 432 16.07 -21.09 24.45
C GLU A 432 14.98 -21.12 25.53
N ASP A 433 14.68 -19.96 26.11
CA ASP A 433 13.65 -19.79 27.13
C ASP A 433 12.27 -19.86 26.49
N LYS A 434 11.61 -21.00 26.71
CA LYS A 434 10.25 -21.23 26.20
C LYS A 434 9.24 -20.55 27.10
N PRO A 435 8.21 -19.89 26.53
CA PRO A 435 7.08 -19.45 27.31
C PRO A 435 6.45 -20.62 28.06
N LEU A 436 5.96 -20.37 29.28
CA LEU A 436 5.21 -21.38 30.02
C LEU A 436 4.00 -21.82 29.20
N LYS A 437 3.67 -23.12 29.27
CA LYS A 437 2.52 -23.68 28.57
C LYS A 437 1.24 -22.90 28.93
N ASP A 438 0.38 -22.72 27.94
CA ASP A 438 -0.90 -22.01 28.02
C ASP A 438 -0.79 -20.50 28.29
N MET A 439 0.42 -19.92 28.25
CA MET A 439 0.58 -18.46 28.27
C MET A 439 0.08 -17.82 26.97
N PRO A 440 -0.58 -16.66 27.04
CA PRO A 440 -1.07 -15.99 25.84
C PRO A 440 0.08 -15.43 25.01
N ILE A 441 0.01 -15.70 23.70
CA ILE A 441 0.89 -15.13 22.69
C ILE A 441 0.03 -14.34 21.71
N THR A 442 0.38 -13.07 21.51
CA THR A 442 -0.31 -12.18 20.58
C THR A 442 0.71 -11.59 19.61
N LEU A 443 0.54 -11.87 18.33
CA LEU A 443 1.28 -11.23 17.25
C LEU A 443 0.37 -10.20 16.58
N GLN A 444 0.63 -8.92 16.84
CA GLN A 444 -0.11 -7.80 16.30
C GLN A 444 0.55 -7.30 15.02
N PHE A 445 -0.23 -7.18 13.96
CA PHE A 445 0.16 -6.58 12.69
C PHE A 445 -0.53 -5.23 12.52
N ILE A 446 0.21 -4.23 12.08
CA ILE A 446 -0.29 -2.89 11.78
C ILE A 446 0.00 -2.59 10.31
N THR A 447 -1.01 -2.14 9.58
CA THR A 447 -0.92 -1.79 8.16
C THR A 447 -1.46 -0.39 7.97
N VAL A 448 -0.56 0.57 7.81
CA VAL A 448 -0.87 1.98 7.53
C VAL A 448 -0.95 2.18 6.02
N SER A 449 -2.08 2.71 5.57
CA SER A 449 -2.32 2.98 4.17
C SER A 449 -2.03 4.46 3.87
N PRO A 450 -1.34 4.76 2.77
CA PRO A 450 -0.99 6.14 2.42
C PRO A 450 -2.20 6.98 1.93
N PHE A 451 -3.34 6.35 1.64
CA PHE A 451 -4.41 6.97 0.87
C PHE A 451 -5.83 6.58 1.33
N CYS A 452 -5.98 5.52 2.13
CA CYS A 452 -7.12 5.28 3.00
C CYS A 452 -6.61 5.69 4.40
#